data_AF-K2QF86-F1
#
_entry.id   AF-K2QF86-F1
#
_cell.length_a   1.000
_cell.length_b   1.000
_cell.length_c   1.000
_cell.angle_alpha   90.00
_cell.angle_beta   90.00
_cell.angle_gamma   90.00
#
_symmetry.space_group_name_H-M   'P 1'
#
loop_
_entity.id
_entity.type
_entity.pdbx_description
1 polymer ?
#
loop_
_entity_poly.entity_id
_entity_poly.type
_entity_poly.pdbx_seq_one_letter_code
_entity_poly.pdbx_strand_id
1 'polypeptide(L)' 'MIFKAFYQVDKTRSPRRETTEVLYLDLDVTDTREGVILARELLAANTDYHVEFIDSLSDEAVEYEKENGGLEITKF' A
#
# COMPACT_ATOMS: atom_id res chain seq x y z
N MET A 1 -8.73 3.93 7.99
CA MET A 1 -7.36 3.53 8.38
C MET A 1 -6.47 3.64 7.17
N ILE A 2 -5.23 4.12 7.33
CA ILE A 2 -4.26 4.24 6.24
C ILE A 2 -3.42 2.96 6.14
N PHE A 3 -3.29 2.45 4.92
CA PHE A 3 -2.48 1.29 4.60
C PHE A 3 -1.33 1.67 3.68
N LYS A 4 -0.16 1.11 3.94
CA LYS A 4 1.05 1.23 3.13
C LYS A 4 1.25 -0.07 2.36
N ALA A 5 1.13 -0.02 1.05
CA ALA A 5 1.29 -1.19 0.18
C ALA A 5 2.65 -1.14 -0.52
N PHE A 6 3.45 -2.19 -0.33
CA PHE A 6 4.70 -2.43 -1.03
C PHE A 6 4.43 -3.31 -2.24
N TYR A 7 4.88 -2.89 -3.42
CA TYR A 7 4.61 -3.60 -4.65
C TYR A 7 5.74 -3.47 -5.68
N GLN A 8 5.74 -4.39 -6.64
CA GLN A 8 6.57 -4.30 -7.85
C GLN A 8 5.66 -4.03 -9.05
N VAL A 9 6.08 -3.12 -9.92
CA VAL A 9 5.37 -2.83 -11.17
C VAL A 9 5.46 -4.00 -12.16
N ASP A 10 6.65 -4.60 -12.29
CA ASP A 10 6.91 -5.66 -13.28
C ASP A 10 6.71 -7.07 -12.68
N LYS A 11 5.67 -7.76 -13.16
CA LYS A 11 5.35 -9.16 -12.82
C LYS A 11 6.10 -10.20 -13.65
N THR A 12 6.76 -9.81 -14.73
CA THR A 12 7.33 -10.76 -15.72
C THR A 12 8.74 -11.24 -15.36
N ARG A 13 9.36 -10.64 -14.34
CA ARG A 13 10.69 -10.97 -13.85
C ARG A 13 10.68 -11.23 -12.35
N SER A 14 11.75 -11.85 -11.85
CA SER A 14 11.92 -12.02 -10.41
C SER A 14 11.96 -10.66 -9.69
N PRO A 15 11.26 -10.52 -8.55
CA PRO A 15 11.22 -9.27 -7.80
C PRO A 15 12.61 -8.89 -7.29
N ARG A 16 12.92 -7.59 -7.31
CA ARG A 16 14.18 -7.02 -6.82
C ARG A 16 13.86 -6.00 -5.74
N ARG A 17 14.58 -6.08 -4.62
CA ARG A 17 14.31 -5.22 -3.47
C ARG A 17 14.46 -3.73 -3.80
N GLU A 18 15.35 -3.40 -4.73
CA GLU A 18 15.63 -2.03 -5.16
C GLU A 18 14.51 -1.42 -6.00
N THR A 19 13.59 -2.23 -6.53
CA THR A 19 12.46 -1.78 -7.34
C THR A 19 11.12 -1.91 -6.62
N THR A 20 11.13 -2.21 -5.33
CA THR A 20 9.91 -2.15 -4.51
C THR A 20 9.47 -0.69 -4.40
N GLU A 21 8.28 -0.42 -4.91
CA GLU A 21 7.59 0.86 -4.78
C GLU A 21 6.56 0.79 -3.64
N VAL A 22 6.10 1.96 -3.24
CA VAL A 22 5.13 2.11 -2.16
C VAL A 22 4.00 3.01 -2.63
N LEU A 23 2.77 2.64 -2.26
CA LEU A 23 1.62 3.52 -2.32
C LEU A 23 0.84 3.50 -1.00
N TYR A 24 0.02 4.52 -0.78
CA TYR A 24 -0.81 4.66 0.41
C TYR A 24 -2.29 4.64 0.02
N LEU A 25 -3.09 3.89 0.79
CA LEU A 25 -4.53 3.80 0.63
C LEU A 25 -5.22 4.25 1.91
N ASP A 26 -6.20 5.13 1.80
CA ASP A 26 -7.09 5.48 2.91
C ASP A 26 -8.40 4.70 2.76
N LEU A 27 -8.61 3.73 3.65
CA LEU A 27 -9.74 2.80 3.58
C LEU A 27 -10.66 3.00 4.79
N ASP A 28 -11.97 3.07 4.54
CA ASP A 28 -12.99 3.18 5.58
C ASP A 28 -13.30 1.82 6.20
N VAL A 29 -12.41 1.37 7.09
CA VAL A 29 -12.48 0.10 7.80
C VAL A 29 -12.03 0.28 9.25
N THR A 30 -12.53 -0.57 10.14
CA THR A 30 -12.18 -0.56 11.58
C THR A 30 -11.21 -1.67 11.98
N ASP A 31 -11.05 -2.69 11.14
CA ASP A 31 -10.21 -3.85 11.39
C ASP A 31 -9.08 -3.97 10.35
N THR A 32 -7.88 -4.29 10.81
CA THR A 32 -6.69 -4.35 9.95
C THR A 32 -6.74 -5.50 8.95
N ARG A 33 -7.32 -6.65 9.33
CA ARG A 33 -7.44 -7.81 8.44
C ARG A 33 -8.41 -7.51 7.30
N GLU A 34 -9.55 -6.89 7.62
CA GLU A 34 -10.51 -6.46 6.61
C GLU A 34 -9.89 -5.45 5.63
N GLY A 35 -9.16 -4.45 6.16
CA GLY A 35 -8.49 -3.46 5.32
C GLY A 35 -7.42 -4.03 4.40
N VAL A 36 -6.62 -5.00 4.86
CA VAL A 36 -5.63 -5.69 4.01
C VAL A 36 -6.31 -6.45 2.86
N ILE A 37 -7.45 -7.10 3.12
CA ILE A 37 -8.21 -7.81 2.08
C ILE A 37 -8.72 -6.80 1.04
N LEU A 38 -9.39 -5.74 1.49
CA LEU A 38 -9.93 -4.71 0.61
C LEU A 38 -8.84 -4.00 -0.20
N ALA A 39 -7.70 -3.69 0.41
CA ALA A 39 -6.54 -3.12 -0.27
C ALA A 39 -6.03 -4.03 -1.40
N ARG A 40 -5.94 -5.35 -1.17
CA ARG A 40 -5.53 -6.31 -2.21
C ARG A 40 -6.55 -6.37 -3.35
N GLU A 41 -7.84 -6.37 -3.05
CA GLU A 41 -8.90 -6.40 -4.05
C GLU A 41 -8.88 -5.13 -4.92
N LEU A 42 -8.75 -3.96 -4.30
CA LEU A 42 -8.65 -2.68 -5.02
C LEU A 42 -7.42 -2.64 -5.93
N LEU A 43 -6.25 -3.06 -5.43
CA LEU A 43 -5.03 -3.09 -6.24
C LEU A 43 -5.12 -4.08 -7.40
N ALA A 44 -5.69 -5.27 -7.17
CA ALA A 44 -5.89 -6.26 -8.22
C ALA A 44 -6.90 -5.82 -9.28
N ALA A 45 -7.92 -5.04 -8.90
CA ALA A 45 -8.94 -4.55 -9.82
C ALA A 45 -8.45 -3.39 -10.70
N ASN A 46 -7.53 -2.57 -10.20
CA ASN A 46 -7.12 -1.32 -10.86
C ASN A 46 -5.69 -1.34 -11.44
N THR A 47 -4.87 -2.32 -11.05
CA THR A 47 -3.45 -2.36 -11.43
C THR A 47 -2.96 -3.77 -11.71
N ASP A 48 -1.92 -3.86 -12.53
CA ASP A 48 -1.17 -5.10 -12.73
C ASP A 48 -0.02 -5.28 -11.72
N TYR A 49 -0.03 -4.59 -10.58
CA TYR A 49 1.08 -4.63 -9.62
C TYR A 49 1.20 -5.96 -8.88
N HIS A 50 2.44 -6.38 -8.62
CA HIS A 50 2.75 -7.50 -7.74
C HIS A 50 2.84 -6.98 -6.31
N VAL A 51 1.76 -7.15 -5.54
CA VAL A 51 1.70 -6.71 -4.15
C VAL A 51 2.50 -7.64 -3.26
N GLU A 52 3.61 -7.13 -2.71
CA GLU A 52 4.53 -7.87 -1.83
C GLU A 52 4.00 -7.90 -0.40
N PHE A 53 3.66 -6.75 0.16
CA PHE A 53 3.21 -6.60 1.55
C PHE A 53 2.27 -5.41 1.70
N ILE A 54 1.34 -5.49 2.65
CA ILE A 54 0.46 -4.38 3.00
C ILE A 54 0.49 -4.27 4.52
N ASP A 55 0.81 -3.08 5.00
CA ASP A 55 0.86 -2.76 6.42
C ASP A 55 -0.20 -1.72 6.77
N SER A 56 -0.77 -1.82 7.97
CA SER A 56 -1.64 -0.78 8.52
C SER A 56 -0.79 0.20 9.32
N LEU A 57 -0.93 1.50 9.07
CA LEU A 57 -0.18 2.52 9.80
C LEU A 57 -0.93 2.94 11.08
N SER A 58 -0.19 3.11 12.17
CA SER A 58 -0.69 3.83 13.35
C SER A 58 -0.73 5.33 13.07
N ASP A 59 -1.42 6.09 13.93
CA ASP A 59 -1.50 7.55 13.78
C ASP A 59 -0.12 8.21 13.82
N GLU A 60 0.79 7.74 14.69
CA GLU A 60 2.16 8.26 14.75
C GLU A 60 2.96 7.95 13.48
N ALA A 61 2.77 6.77 12.89
CA ALA A 61 3.40 6.40 11.64
C ALA A 61 2.86 7.24 10.46
N VAL A 62 1.56 7.52 10.45
CA VAL A 62 0.93 8.41 9.45
C VAL A 62 1.53 9.81 9.53
N GLU A 63 1.65 10.39 10.71
CA GLU A 63 2.24 11.72 10.87
C GLU A 63 3.72 11.74 10.46
N TYR A 64 4.49 10.72 10.83
CA TYR A 64 5.88 10.59 10.39
C TYR A 64 6.01 10.56 8.86
N GLU A 65 5.16 9.80 8.18
CA GLU A 65 5.15 9.67 6.71
C GLU A 65 4.70 10.96 6.01
N LYS A 66 3.79 11.74 6.60
CA LYS A 66 3.41 13.07 6.09
C LYS A 66 4.58 14.05 6.15
N GLU A 67 5.37 14.00 7.22
CA GLU A 67 6.50 14.93 7.41
C GLU A 67 7.76 14.53 6.63
N ASN A 68 8.04 13.23 6.51
CA ASN A 68 9.33 12.73 6.03
C ASN A 68 9.23 11.79 4.82
N GLY A 69 8.10 11.11 4.64
CA GLY A 69 7.91 10.02 3.68
C GLY A 69 7.22 10.43 2.37
N GLY A 70 6.64 11.63 2.30
CA GLY A 70 5.88 12.07 1.14
C GLY A 70 4.57 11.30 0.97
N LEU A 71 3.85 11.06 2.07
CA LEU A 71 2.57 10.35 2.04
C LEU A 71 1.58 11.04 1.09
N GLU A 72 1.28 10.38 -0.02
CA GLU A 72 0.22 10.74 -0.96
C GLU A 72 -0.78 9.59 -1.09
N ILE A 73 -2.06 9.88 -0.79
CA ILE A 73 -3.12 8.89 -0.91
C ILE A 73 -3.43 8.64 -2.39
N THR A 74 -3.27 7.39 -2.80
CA THR A 74 -3.57 6.93 -4.15
C THR A 74 -5.08 6.79 -4.34
N LYS A 75 -5.58 7.27 -5.48
CA LYS A 75 -6.96 7.11 -5.93
C LYS A 75 -6.96 6.47 -7.32
N PHE A 76 -7.88 5.55 -7.54
CA PHE A 76 -8.10 4.87 -8.81
C PHE A 76 -9.34 5.42 -9.51
#